data_AF-A0ABD3B051-F1
#
_entry.id   AF-A0ABD3B051-F1
#
_cell.length_a   1.000
_cell.length_b   1.000
_cell.length_c   1.000
_cell.angle_alpha   90.00
_cell.angle_beta   90.00
_cell.angle_gamma   90.00
#
_symmetry.space_group_name_H-M   'P 1'
#
loop_
_entity.id
_entity.type
_entity.pdbx_description
1 polymer ?
#
loop_
_entity_poly.entity_id
_entity_poly.type
_entity_poly.pdbx_seq_one_letter_code
_entity_poly.pdbx_strand_id
1 'polypeptide(L)' 'MKVPVRRRQKLADKITALQKLVSPYGKTDAASVLHETSVFIKVLQDQIHEKHTNVHNPVKRSHLQVKN' A
#
# COMPACT_ATOMS: atom_id res chain seq x y z
N MET A 1 -21.56 29.45 -9.61
CA MET A 1 -20.49 28.69 -10.28
C MET A 1 -20.83 27.19 -10.26
N LYS A 2 -21.12 26.57 -11.42
CA LYS A 2 -21.40 25.12 -11.52
C LYS A 2 -20.07 24.37 -11.61
N VAL A 3 -19.66 23.69 -10.55
CA VAL A 3 -18.49 22.80 -10.61
C VAL A 3 -18.84 21.65 -11.58
N PRO A 4 -18.02 21.37 -12.61
CA PRO A 4 -18.33 20.33 -13.59
C PRO A 4 -18.39 18.96 -12.90
N VAL A 5 -19.60 18.42 -12.76
CA VAL A 5 -19.94 17.16 -12.08
C VAL A 5 -19.11 15.98 -12.57
N ARG A 6 -18.69 16.00 -13.84
CA ARG A 6 -17.84 14.96 -14.46
C ARG A 6 -16.47 14.78 -13.81
N ARG A 7 -15.86 15.84 -13.24
CA ARG A 7 -14.55 15.73 -12.56
C ARG A 7 -14.68 15.06 -11.20
N ARG A 8 -15.78 15.33 -10.47
CA ARG A 8 -16.04 14.77 -9.15
C ARG A 8 -16.37 13.27 -9.21
N GLN A 9 -17.11 12.83 -10.23
CA GLN A 9 -17.46 11.41 -10.41
C GLN A 9 -16.21 10.54 -10.60
N LYS A 10 -15.29 10.95 -11.48
CA LYS A 10 -14.04 10.22 -11.72
C LYS A 10 -13.16 10.08 -10.47
N LEU A 11 -13.25 11.04 -9.54
CA LEU A 11 -12.52 10.96 -8.27
C LEU A 11 -13.18 9.98 -7.31
N ALA A 12 -14.51 9.99 -7.21
CA ALA A 12 -15.27 9.04 -6.39
C ALA A 12 -15.06 7.59 -6.85
N ASP A 13 -15.01 7.35 -8.16
CA ASP A 13 -14.74 6.02 -8.72
C ASP A 13 -13.34 5.53 -8.35
N LYS A 14 -12.34 6.41 -8.40
CA LYS A 14 -10.97 6.10 -7.97
C LYS A 14 -10.90 5.79 -6.48
N ILE A 15 -11.56 6.58 -5.63
CA ILE A 15 -11.61 6.32 -4.18
C ILE A 15 -12.30 4.98 -3.91
N THR A 16 -13.38 4.66 -4.61
CA THR A 16 -14.08 3.37 -4.48
C THR A 16 -13.19 2.20 -4.91
N ALA A 17 -12.40 2.36 -5.97
CA ALA A 17 -11.43 1.36 -6.39
C ALA A 17 -10.33 1.15 -5.32
N LEU A 18 -9.81 2.23 -4.74
CA LEU A 18 -8.84 2.15 -3.63
C LEU A 18 -9.45 1.46 -2.40
N GLN A 19 -10.68 1.80 -2.03
CA GLN A 19 -11.40 1.15 -0.93
C GLN A 19 -11.45 -0.36 -1.10
N LYS A 20 -11.75 -0.86 -2.30
CA LYS A 20 -11.78 -2.31 -2.56
C LYS A 20 -10.43 -3.00 -2.36
N LEU A 21 -9.33 -2.27 -2.53
CA LEU A 21 -7.97 -2.80 -2.37
C LEU A 21 -7.49 -2.77 -0.92
N VAL A 22 -7.83 -1.71 -0.18
CA VAL A 22 -7.33 -1.50 1.19
C VAL A 22 -8.32 -1.94 2.27
N SER A 23 -9.63 -1.88 1.99
CA SER A 23 -10.71 -2.22 2.90
C SER A 23 -11.98 -2.68 2.14
N PRO A 24 -11.98 -3.92 1.62
CA PRO A 24 -13.02 -4.43 0.72
C PRO A 24 -14.44 -4.49 1.31
N TYR A 25 -14.58 -4.42 2.63
CA TYR A 25 -15.85 -4.60 3.35
C TYR A 25 -16.27 -3.40 4.21
N GLY A 26 -15.53 -2.28 4.16
CA GLY A 26 -15.73 -1.13 5.05
C GLY A 26 -16.57 0.01 4.47
N LYS A 27 -17.39 0.65 5.32
CA LYS A 27 -17.82 2.04 5.17
C LYS A 27 -16.70 2.95 5.68
N THR A 28 -15.56 2.95 5.00
CA THR A 28 -14.42 3.77 5.38
C THR A 28 -14.55 5.16 4.74
N ASP A 29 -14.28 6.22 5.49
CA ASP A 29 -14.29 7.58 4.94
C ASP A 29 -13.12 7.79 3.98
N ALA A 30 -13.26 8.74 3.04
CA ALA A 30 -12.28 8.97 1.98
C ALA A 30 -10.86 9.29 2.52
N ALA A 31 -10.72 9.94 3.67
CA ALA A 31 -9.40 10.27 4.22
C ALA A 31 -8.71 9.01 4.73
N SER A 32 -9.44 8.14 5.41
CA SER A 32 -8.94 6.84 5.85
C SER A 32 -8.55 5.95 4.66
N VAL A 33 -9.34 5.92 3.58
CA VAL A 33 -8.97 5.18 2.35
C VAL A 33 -7.63 5.65 1.79
N LEU A 34 -7.43 6.97 1.68
CA LEU A 34 -6.21 7.54 1.13
C LEU A 34 -5.00 7.28 2.05
N HIS A 35 -5.20 7.36 3.36
CA HIS A 35 -4.17 7.08 4.34
C HIS A 35 -3.72 5.62 4.28
N GLU A 36 -4.66 4.69 4.36
CA GLU A 36 -4.40 3.24 4.29
C GLU A 36 -3.75 2.86 2.96
N THR A 37 -4.18 3.46 1.84
CA THR A 37 -3.54 3.28 0.53
C THR A 37 -2.07 3.70 0.56
N SER A 38 -1.78 4.87 1.14
CA SER A 38 -0.39 5.35 1.24
C SER A 38 0.48 4.40 2.07
N VAL A 39 -0.04 3.89 3.18
CA VAL A 39 0.66 2.91 4.03
C VAL A 39 0.86 1.60 3.28
N PHE A 40 -0.16 1.10 2.60
CA PHE A 40 -0.09 -0.16 1.85
C PHE A 40 0.97 -0.13 0.75
N ILE A 41 1.08 0.97 0.00
CA ILE A 41 2.13 1.15 -1.02
C ILE A 41 3.52 1.06 -0.39
N LYS A 42 3.75 1.69 0.77
CA LYS A 42 5.04 1.63 1.47
C LYS A 42 5.39 0.20 1.88
N VAL A 43 4.44 -0.51 2.48
CA VAL A 43 4.62 -1.92 2.87
C VAL A 43 5.00 -2.79 1.67
N LEU A 44 4.34 -2.60 0.52
CA LEU A 44 4.70 -3.34 -0.71
C LEU A 44 6.10 -3.00 -1.21
N GLN A 45 6.50 -1.71 -1.16
CA GLN A 45 7.84 -1.28 -1.53
C GLN A 45 8.90 -1.91 -0.63
N ASP A 46 8.68 -1.91 0.68
CA ASP A 46 9.57 -2.50 1.67
C ASP A 46 9.72 -4.02 1.43
N GLN A 47 8.61 -4.73 1.20
CA GLN A 47 8.65 -6.16 0.87
C GLN A 47 9.44 -6.47 -0.41
N ILE A 48 9.30 -5.64 -1.45
CA ILE A 48 10.05 -5.80 -2.70
C ILE A 48 11.54 -5.54 -2.44
N HIS A 49 11.88 -4.50 -1.67
CA HIS A 49 13.25 -4.17 -1.33
C HIS A 49 13.92 -5.26 -0.48
N GLU A 50 13.23 -5.77 0.54
CA GLU A 50 13.68 -6.92 1.33
C GLU A 50 13.91 -8.15 0.45
N LYS A 51 12.96 -8.48 -0.42
CA LYS A 51 13.12 -9.64 -1.34
C LYS A 51 14.32 -9.45 -2.25
N HIS A 52 14.52 -8.27 -2.82
CA HIS A 52 15.63 -8.01 -3.74
C HIS A 52 16.99 -8.02 -3.03
N THR A 53 17.08 -7.45 -1.83
CA THR A 53 18.32 -7.42 -1.02
C THR A 53 18.66 -8.79 -0.43
N ASN A 54 17.66 -9.56 -0.02
CA ASN A 54 17.85 -10.88 0.61
C ASN A 54 18.06 -12.00 -0.43
N VAL A 55 17.72 -11.77 -1.70
CA VAL A 55 18.10 -12.63 -2.83
C VAL A 55 19.50 -12.28 -3.35
N HIS A 56 19.93 -11.01 -3.26
CA HIS A 56 21.24 -10.57 -3.76
C HIS A 56 22.39 -10.66 -2.74
N ASN A 57 22.13 -10.94 -1.46
CA ASN A 57 23.18 -11.14 -0.45
C ASN A 57 22.97 -12.41 0.40
N PRO A 58 23.50 -13.57 -0.03
CA PRO A 58 23.41 -14.82 0.74
C PRO A 58 24.23 -14.81 2.05
N VAL A 59 25.10 -13.83 2.27
CA VAL A 59 26.09 -13.86 3.36
C VAL A 59 25.50 -13.50 4.74
N LYS A 60 24.33 -12.85 4.81
CA LYS A 60 23.74 -12.48 6.12
C LYS A 60 22.92 -13.58 6.79
N ARG A 61 22.54 -14.64 6.08
CA ARG A 61 21.75 -15.75 6.67
C ARG A 61 22.57 -16.70 7.55
N SER A 62 23.91 -16.72 7.41
CA SER A 62 24.79 -17.63 8.16
C SER A 62 25.30 -17.06 9.50
N HIS A 63 25.04 -15.80 9.84
CA HIS A 63 25.61 -15.16 11.04
C HIS A 63 24.70 -15.08 12.27
N LEU A 64 23.50 -15.69 12.24
CA LEU A 64 22.59 -15.74 13.41
C LEU A 64 22.47 -17.12 14.08
N GLN A 65 23.36 -18.08 13.78
CA GLN A 65 23.36 -19.40 14.41
C GLN A 65 24.73 -19.84 14.91
N VAL A 66 25.46 -18.96 15.62
CA VAL A 66 26.51 -19.39 16.56
C VAL A 66 26.52 -18.40 17.72
N LYS A 67 25.64 -18.60 18.70
CA LYS A 67 25.83 -18.08 20.06
C LYS A 67 24.98 -18.93 21.02
N ASN A 68 25.69 -19.88 21.61
CA ASN A 68 25.42 -20.66 22.82
C ASN A 68 24.34 -21.74 22.74
#